data_AF-A0A062VNS4-F1
#
_entry.id   AF-A0A062VNS4-F1
#
_cell.length_a   1.000
_cell.length_b   1.000
_cell.length_c   1.000
_cell.angle_alpha   90.00
_cell.angle_beta   90.00
_cell.angle_gamma   90.00
#
_symmetry.space_group_name_H-M   'P 1'
#
loop_
_entity.id
_entity.type
_entity.pdbx_description
1 polymer ?
#
loop_
_entity_poly.entity_id
_entity_poly.type
_entity_poly.pdbx_seq_one_letter_code
_entity_poly.pdbx_strand_id
1 'polypeptide(L)'
;MNAPTETDAAAALLASNRKRRQIRRWVAIGTLPLTIVALLFVGKMLTMYAFAHQAITTYIVGDFAGSTSAAERQEFLNWFEPFKAPYNVGTALAGAEDLDGARAKLEEGLTLAQGLDVCAVRVNLALVIERQGDAAVTAGDGVGAAKLYGEGLTITAETPEECNTPEADSQSPDPDRSMSDTLDDLEKRLQEKQQQSQQPPPDGGDKGDEQEQPSQPDQDKLDEIQKRLEQGAEEREQNQQGDEDAPGSGTDKPW
;
A
#
# COMPACT_ATOMS: atom_id res chain seq x y z
N MET A 1 78.72 -3.98 -28.10
CA MET A 1 77.33 -4.05 -27.62
C MET A 1 76.88 -5.49 -27.81
N ASN A 2 76.81 -6.29 -26.74
CA ASN A 2 76.38 -7.68 -26.85
C ASN A 2 74.87 -7.72 -27.00
N ALA A 3 74.38 -8.35 -28.08
CA ALA A 3 72.96 -8.59 -28.26
C ALA A 3 72.47 -9.56 -27.16
N PRO A 4 71.32 -9.29 -26.51
CA PRO A 4 70.77 -10.19 -25.51
C PRO A 4 70.50 -11.57 -26.11
N THR A 5 70.81 -12.62 -25.36
CA THR A 5 70.58 -14.00 -25.80
C THR A 5 69.09 -14.34 -25.78
N GLU A 6 68.62 -15.27 -26.62
CA GLU A 6 67.21 -15.71 -26.62
C GLU A 6 66.74 -16.17 -25.23
N THR A 7 67.66 -16.73 -24.44
CA THR A 7 67.46 -17.11 -23.03
C THR A 7 67.18 -15.93 -22.11
N ASP A 8 67.81 -14.78 -22.31
CA ASP A 8 67.56 -13.56 -21.51
C ASP A 8 66.18 -12.96 -21.83
N ALA A 9 65.78 -13.01 -23.11
CA ALA A 9 64.47 -12.56 -23.56
C ALA A 9 63.34 -13.45 -23.00
N ALA A 10 63.52 -14.78 -23.03
CA ALA A 10 62.57 -15.74 -22.46
C ALA A 10 62.42 -15.57 -20.93
N ALA A 11 63.52 -15.37 -20.21
CA ALA A 11 63.50 -15.13 -18.77
C ALA A 11 62.79 -13.81 -18.40
N ALA A 12 63.04 -12.74 -19.15
CA ALA A 12 62.35 -11.45 -18.97
C ALA A 12 60.84 -11.55 -19.20
N LEU A 13 60.41 -12.31 -20.23
CA LEU A 13 58.99 -12.57 -20.49
C LEU A 13 58.34 -13.35 -19.33
N LEU A 14 58.98 -14.42 -18.84
CA LEU A 14 58.47 -15.20 -17.70
C LEU A 14 58.35 -14.35 -16.42
N ALA A 15 59.34 -13.51 -16.13
CA ALA A 15 59.31 -12.59 -14.99
C ALA A 15 58.18 -11.57 -15.12
N SER A 16 57.99 -10.98 -16.31
CA SER A 16 56.90 -10.03 -16.57
C SER A 16 55.52 -10.69 -16.42
N ASN A 17 55.36 -11.93 -16.89
CA ASN A 17 54.13 -12.71 -16.75
C ASN A 17 53.84 -13.08 -15.29
N ARG A 18 54.86 -13.45 -14.51
CA ARG A 18 54.71 -13.72 -13.06
C ARG A 18 54.27 -12.45 -12.31
N LYS A 19 54.86 -11.29 -12.62
CA LYS A 19 54.47 -9.99 -12.04
C LYS A 19 53.02 -9.63 -12.40
N ARG A 20 52.62 -9.79 -13.66
CA ARG A 20 51.23 -9.58 -14.10
C ARG A 20 50.26 -10.52 -13.39
N ARG A 21 50.62 -11.79 -13.19
CA ARG A 21 49.78 -12.77 -12.47
C ARG A 21 49.64 -12.45 -10.98
N GLN A 22 50.71 -11.98 -10.32
CA GLN A 22 50.65 -11.53 -8.92
C GLN A 22 49.77 -10.29 -8.77
N ILE A 23 49.92 -9.28 -9.63
CA ILE A 23 49.06 -8.09 -9.63
C ILE A 23 47.60 -8.48 -9.82
N ARG A 24 47.27 -9.32 -10.82
CA ARG A 24 45.90 -9.79 -11.03
C ARG A 24 45.33 -10.55 -9.84
N ARG A 25 46.14 -11.37 -9.15
CA ARG A 25 45.71 -12.07 -7.92
C ARG A 25 45.41 -11.09 -6.78
N TRP A 26 46.27 -10.11 -6.54
CA TRP A 26 46.06 -9.12 -5.48
C TRP A 26 44.90 -8.18 -5.78
N VAL A 27 44.73 -7.79 -7.06
CA VAL A 27 43.54 -7.06 -7.51
C VAL A 27 42.29 -7.91 -7.28
N ALA A 28 42.28 -9.18 -7.69
CA ALA A 28 41.14 -10.07 -7.48
C ALA A 28 40.82 -10.26 -5.99
N ILE A 29 41.82 -10.47 -5.13
CA ILE A 29 41.61 -10.58 -3.68
C ILE A 29 41.08 -9.28 -3.09
N GLY A 30 41.55 -8.13 -3.58
CA GLY A 30 41.06 -6.81 -3.15
C GLY A 30 39.64 -6.51 -3.63
N THR A 31 39.27 -6.89 -4.86
CA THR A 31 37.94 -6.62 -5.44
C THR A 31 36.90 -7.68 -5.07
N LEU A 32 37.31 -8.92 -4.76
CA LEU A 32 36.40 -10.01 -4.39
C LEU A 32 35.46 -9.65 -3.22
N PRO A 33 35.92 -9.13 -2.06
CA PRO A 33 35.01 -8.75 -0.97
C PRO A 33 34.05 -7.64 -1.41
N LEU A 34 34.51 -6.66 -2.18
CA LEU A 34 33.64 -5.60 -2.72
C LEU A 34 32.56 -6.17 -3.64
N THR A 35 32.92 -7.10 -4.53
CA THR A 35 31.94 -7.75 -5.41
C THR A 35 30.94 -8.61 -4.64
N ILE A 36 31.36 -9.30 -3.58
CA ILE A 36 30.46 -10.08 -2.73
C ILE A 36 29.47 -9.15 -2.02
N VAL A 37 29.95 -8.05 -1.42
CA VAL A 37 29.07 -7.05 -0.79
C VAL A 37 28.07 -6.48 -1.79
N ALA A 38 28.53 -6.14 -3.01
CA ALA A 38 27.64 -5.66 -4.07
C ALA A 38 26.58 -6.70 -4.47
N LEU A 39 26.95 -7.98 -4.61
CA LEU A 39 26.02 -9.05 -4.93
C LEU A 39 25.00 -9.31 -3.81
N LEU A 40 25.44 -9.29 -2.56
CA LEU A 40 24.54 -9.42 -1.40
C LEU A 40 23.56 -8.25 -1.34
N PHE A 41 24.04 -7.03 -1.62
CA PHE A 41 23.21 -5.84 -1.68
C PHE A 41 22.14 -5.94 -2.79
N VAL A 42 22.52 -6.35 -4.00
CA VAL A 42 21.56 -6.56 -5.11
C VAL A 42 20.56 -7.66 -4.78
N GLY A 43 21.03 -8.81 -4.29
CA GLY A 43 20.15 -9.90 -3.87
C GLY A 43 19.14 -9.46 -2.81
N LYS A 44 19.60 -8.65 -1.84
CA LYS A 44 18.75 -8.08 -0.81
C LYS A 44 17.68 -7.14 -1.35
N MET A 45 18.01 -6.29 -2.33
CA MET A 45 17.03 -5.42 -2.97
C MET A 45 15.96 -6.25 -3.67
N LEU A 46 16.35 -7.25 -4.47
CA LEU A 46 15.42 -8.13 -5.16
C LEU A 46 14.49 -8.87 -4.18
N THR A 47 15.01 -9.36 -3.06
CA THR A 47 14.18 -9.99 -2.01
C THR A 47 13.20 -9.00 -1.38
N MET A 48 13.59 -7.74 -1.19
CA MET A 48 12.70 -6.71 -0.64
C MET A 48 11.51 -6.43 -1.57
N TYR A 49 11.77 -6.24 -2.86
CA TYR A 49 10.72 -6.05 -3.86
C TYR A 49 9.83 -7.29 -4.00
N ALA A 50 10.39 -8.49 -3.89
CA ALA A 50 9.60 -9.71 -3.91
C ALA A 50 8.60 -9.77 -2.74
N PHE A 51 9.01 -9.39 -1.52
CA PHE A 51 8.09 -9.33 -0.38
C PHE A 51 7.06 -8.20 -0.49
N ALA A 52 7.45 -7.03 -1.00
CA ALA A 52 6.50 -5.94 -1.26
C ALA A 52 5.41 -6.37 -2.27
N HIS A 53 5.83 -6.98 -3.38
CA HIS A 53 4.92 -7.50 -4.39
C HIS A 53 4.03 -8.62 -3.85
N GLN A 54 4.58 -9.52 -3.03
CA GLN A 54 3.79 -10.54 -2.34
C GLN A 54 2.75 -9.91 -1.42
N ALA A 55 3.10 -8.86 -0.66
CA ALA A 55 2.16 -8.18 0.23
C ALA A 55 0.98 -7.56 -0.55
N ILE A 56 1.27 -6.91 -1.67
CA ILE A 56 0.26 -6.30 -2.55
C ILE A 56 -0.64 -7.38 -3.19
N THR A 57 -0.05 -8.40 -3.80
CA THR A 57 -0.83 -9.44 -4.51
C THR A 57 -1.71 -10.25 -3.56
N THR A 58 -1.20 -10.60 -2.38
CA THR A 58 -2.00 -11.27 -1.34
C THR A 58 -3.10 -10.38 -0.78
N TYR A 59 -2.84 -9.07 -0.62
CA TYR A 59 -3.87 -8.10 -0.24
C TYR A 59 -5.00 -8.03 -1.26
N ILE A 60 -4.68 -7.91 -2.55
CA ILE A 60 -5.66 -7.80 -3.65
C ILE A 60 -6.59 -9.02 -3.70
N VAL A 61 -6.08 -10.22 -3.41
CA VAL A 61 -6.89 -11.46 -3.40
C VAL A 61 -7.52 -11.76 -2.02
N GLY A 62 -7.41 -10.85 -1.06
CA GLY A 62 -8.01 -10.96 0.28
C GLY A 62 -7.26 -11.87 1.26
N ASP A 63 -6.04 -12.32 0.94
CA ASP A 63 -5.15 -13.02 1.88
C ASP A 63 -4.40 -12.00 2.75
N PHE A 64 -5.13 -11.39 3.69
CA PHE A 64 -4.57 -10.37 4.57
C PHE A 64 -3.51 -10.92 5.52
N ALA A 65 -3.64 -12.17 5.98
CA ALA A 65 -2.62 -12.81 6.82
C ALA A 65 -1.30 -13.04 6.05
N GLY A 66 -1.40 -13.50 4.80
CA GLY A 66 -0.25 -13.59 3.89
C GLY A 66 0.36 -12.22 3.60
N SER A 67 -0.48 -11.19 3.44
CA SER A 67 -0.07 -9.81 3.22
C SER A 67 0.70 -9.23 4.40
N THR A 68 0.16 -9.34 5.62
CA THR A 68 0.83 -8.90 6.86
C THR A 68 2.17 -9.60 7.01
N SER A 69 2.23 -10.92 6.85
CA SER A 69 3.47 -11.68 6.97
C SER A 69 4.53 -11.28 5.94
N ALA A 70 4.11 -10.95 4.71
CA ALA A 70 5.01 -10.45 3.68
C ALA A 70 5.49 -9.02 3.97
N ALA A 71 4.60 -8.14 4.42
CA ALA A 71 4.92 -6.77 4.79
C ALA A 71 5.87 -6.68 6.01
N GLU A 72 5.69 -7.51 7.03
CA GLU A 72 6.60 -7.59 8.19
C GLU A 72 8.00 -8.06 7.78
N ARG A 73 8.11 -9.01 6.83
CA ARG A 73 9.42 -9.44 6.28
C ARG A 73 10.10 -8.34 5.48
N GLN A 74 9.35 -7.43 4.86
CA GLN A 74 9.89 -6.26 4.18
C GLN A 74 10.49 -5.26 5.18
N GLU A 75 9.88 -5.10 6.36
CA GLU A 75 10.28 -4.14 7.41
C GLU A 75 11.71 -4.35 7.94
N PHE A 76 12.13 -5.60 8.12
CA PHE A 76 13.39 -5.96 8.79
C PHE A 76 14.66 -5.26 8.24
N LEU A 77 14.66 -4.74 7.01
CA LEU A 77 15.83 -4.10 6.39
C LEU A 77 15.47 -2.96 5.40
N ASN A 78 14.34 -2.27 5.59
CA ASN A 78 13.92 -1.18 4.71
C ASN A 78 14.51 0.18 5.14
N TRP A 79 15.68 0.53 4.59
CA TRP A 79 16.33 1.84 4.83
C TRP A 79 16.18 2.83 3.66
N PHE A 80 15.73 2.36 2.49
CA PHE A 80 15.64 3.19 1.28
C PHE A 80 14.31 3.95 1.19
N GLU A 81 13.21 3.32 1.59
CA GLU A 81 11.87 3.94 1.55
C GLU A 81 11.19 3.71 2.91
N PRO A 82 11.65 4.39 3.98
CA PRO A 82 11.35 3.99 5.36
C PRO A 82 9.86 3.91 5.68
N PHE A 83 9.03 4.77 5.08
CA PHE A 83 7.59 4.79 5.33
C PHE A 83 6.83 3.59 4.72
N LYS A 84 7.35 2.99 3.62
CA LYS A 84 6.60 1.96 2.87
C LYS A 84 6.38 0.68 3.65
N ALA A 85 7.34 0.31 4.50
CA ALA A 85 7.19 -0.89 5.34
C ALA A 85 6.04 -0.74 6.35
N PRO A 86 6.03 0.28 7.24
CA PRO A 86 4.91 0.52 8.14
C PRO A 86 3.60 0.79 7.39
N TYR A 87 3.62 1.47 6.24
CA TYR A 87 2.44 1.64 5.39
C TYR A 87 1.84 0.31 4.91
N ASN A 88 2.68 -0.60 4.38
CA ASN A 88 2.23 -1.91 3.91
C ASN A 88 1.71 -2.78 5.05
N VAL A 89 2.41 -2.81 6.19
CA VAL A 89 1.97 -3.56 7.37
C VAL A 89 0.63 -2.99 7.87
N GLY A 90 0.51 -1.68 8.01
CA GLY A 90 -0.70 -1.04 8.48
C GLY A 90 -1.90 -1.28 7.57
N THR A 91 -1.70 -1.20 6.25
CA THR A 91 -2.73 -1.48 5.25
C THR A 91 -3.17 -2.96 5.31
N ALA A 92 -2.24 -3.90 5.44
CA ALA A 92 -2.54 -5.32 5.56
C ALA A 92 -3.30 -5.64 6.87
N LEU A 93 -2.89 -5.06 7.99
CA LEU A 93 -3.58 -5.18 9.28
C LEU A 93 -5.01 -4.61 9.22
N ALA A 94 -5.20 -3.48 8.52
CA ALA A 94 -6.53 -2.92 8.30
C ALA A 94 -7.41 -3.88 7.49
N GLY A 95 -6.85 -4.54 6.46
CA GLY A 95 -7.55 -5.59 5.72
C GLY A 95 -7.93 -6.77 6.62
N ALA A 96 -7.07 -7.13 7.58
CA ALA A 96 -7.29 -8.19 8.55
C ALA A 96 -8.20 -7.80 9.75
N GLU A 97 -8.81 -6.61 9.74
CA GLU A 97 -9.63 -6.06 10.84
C GLU A 97 -8.86 -5.80 12.16
N ASP A 98 -7.52 -5.84 12.16
CA ASP A 98 -6.71 -5.38 13.29
C ASP A 98 -6.48 -3.86 13.19
N LEU A 99 -7.52 -3.11 13.53
CA LEU A 99 -7.55 -1.65 13.36
C LEU A 99 -6.57 -0.91 14.28
N ASP A 100 -6.33 -1.42 15.49
CA ASP A 100 -5.40 -0.81 16.43
C ASP A 100 -3.95 -0.99 15.98
N GLY A 101 -3.60 -2.20 15.53
CA GLY A 101 -2.30 -2.48 14.92
C GLY A 101 -2.10 -1.68 13.62
N ALA A 102 -3.13 -1.61 12.79
CA ALA A 102 -3.12 -0.84 11.55
C ALA A 102 -2.84 0.65 11.80
N ARG A 103 -3.56 1.24 12.75
CA ARG A 103 -3.39 2.64 13.14
C ARG A 103 -1.98 2.93 13.62
N ALA A 104 -1.46 2.13 14.55
CA ALA A 104 -0.11 2.31 15.08
C ALA A 104 0.96 2.28 13.97
N LYS A 105 0.80 1.36 13.00
CA LYS A 105 1.73 1.25 11.87
C LYS A 105 1.58 2.39 10.86
N LEU A 106 0.37 2.86 10.59
CA LEU A 106 0.17 4.01 9.71
C LEU A 106 0.67 5.32 10.35
N GLU A 107 0.50 5.50 11.67
CA GLU A 107 1.10 6.61 12.41
C GLU A 107 2.63 6.56 12.36
N GLU A 108 3.24 5.37 12.54
CA GLU A 108 4.69 5.18 12.34
C GLU A 108 5.11 5.59 10.92
N GLY A 109 4.40 5.11 9.89
CA GLY A 109 4.65 5.47 8.50
C GLY A 109 4.53 6.97 8.25
N LEU A 110 3.58 7.65 8.89
CA LEU A 110 3.39 9.08 8.74
C LEU A 110 4.58 9.89 9.26
N THR A 111 5.26 9.41 10.32
CA THR A 111 6.48 10.07 10.82
C THR A 111 7.68 9.95 9.88
N LEU A 112 7.64 9.01 8.95
CA LEU A 112 8.72 8.70 8.01
C LEU A 112 8.46 9.22 6.60
N ALA A 113 7.18 9.45 6.25
CA ALA A 113 6.76 9.90 4.93
C ALA A 113 7.21 11.34 4.65
N GLN A 114 7.58 11.60 3.39
CA GLN A 114 8.04 12.92 2.93
C GLN A 114 7.42 13.24 1.56
N GLY A 115 7.24 14.52 1.26
CA GLY A 115 6.64 14.93 -0.01
C GLY A 115 5.27 14.31 -0.22
N LEU A 116 5.01 13.73 -1.40
CA LEU A 116 3.72 13.12 -1.74
C LEU A 116 3.46 11.76 -1.05
N ASP A 117 4.47 11.15 -0.42
CA ASP A 117 4.30 9.89 0.32
C ASP A 117 3.29 10.05 1.47
N VAL A 118 3.16 11.26 2.01
CA VAL A 118 2.23 11.57 3.12
C VAL A 118 0.77 11.38 2.72
N CYS A 119 0.45 11.50 1.42
CA CYS A 119 -0.93 11.51 0.93
C CYS A 119 -1.62 10.16 1.15
N ALA A 120 -1.02 9.09 0.64
CA ALA A 120 -1.56 7.73 0.80
C ALA A 120 -1.60 7.30 2.29
N VAL A 121 -0.58 7.68 3.07
CA VAL A 121 -0.51 7.34 4.49
C VAL A 121 -1.64 8.02 5.28
N ARG A 122 -1.89 9.31 5.06
CA ARG A 122 -2.96 10.06 5.73
C ARG A 122 -4.34 9.52 5.35
N VAL A 123 -4.58 9.21 4.07
CA VAL A 123 -5.85 8.62 3.63
C VAL A 123 -6.11 7.28 4.30
N ASN A 124 -5.13 6.36 4.28
CA ASN A 124 -5.32 5.07 4.94
C ASN A 124 -5.48 5.22 6.46
N LEU A 125 -4.75 6.14 7.10
CA LEU A 125 -4.89 6.39 8.53
C LEU A 125 -6.29 6.89 8.89
N ALA A 126 -6.81 7.85 8.12
CA ALA A 126 -8.16 8.39 8.33
C ALA A 126 -9.25 7.32 8.08
N LEU A 127 -9.08 6.43 7.09
CA LEU A 127 -9.97 5.30 6.85
C LEU A 127 -9.95 4.26 7.99
N VAL A 128 -8.77 3.98 8.55
CA VAL A 128 -8.66 3.08 9.71
C VAL A 128 -9.36 3.68 10.93
N ILE A 129 -9.17 4.97 11.18
CA ILE A 129 -9.82 5.68 12.31
C ILE A 129 -11.34 5.74 12.11
N GLU A 130 -11.80 5.93 10.88
CA GLU A 130 -13.23 5.81 10.55
C GLU A 130 -13.78 4.44 10.95
N ARG A 131 -13.09 3.36 10.57
CA ARG A 131 -13.50 1.99 10.90
C ARG A 131 -13.45 1.69 12.39
N GLN A 132 -12.50 2.29 13.12
CA GLN A 132 -12.50 2.25 14.59
C GLN A 132 -13.76 2.93 15.15
N GLY A 133 -14.17 4.05 14.55
CA GLY A 133 -15.43 4.72 14.87
C GLY A 133 -16.64 3.82 14.62
N ASP A 134 -16.69 3.14 13.47
CA ASP A 134 -17.76 2.19 13.13
C ASP A 134 -17.84 1.02 14.13
N ALA A 135 -16.67 0.50 14.54
CA ALA A 135 -16.58 -0.52 15.57
C ALA A 135 -17.09 -0.01 16.94
N ALA A 136 -16.77 1.23 17.31
CA ALA A 136 -17.27 1.86 18.53
C ALA A 136 -18.81 2.04 18.50
N VAL A 137 -19.38 2.47 17.35
CA VAL A 137 -20.85 2.51 17.17
C VAL A 137 -21.47 1.13 17.38
N THR A 138 -20.89 0.10 16.77
CA THR A 138 -21.36 -1.29 16.88
C THR A 138 -21.30 -1.78 18.34
N ALA A 139 -20.30 -1.34 19.11
CA ALA A 139 -20.16 -1.61 20.53
C ALA A 139 -21.08 -0.76 21.44
N GLY A 140 -21.87 0.16 20.87
CA GLY A 140 -22.76 1.07 21.62
C GLY A 140 -22.05 2.30 22.21
N ASP A 141 -20.79 2.55 21.86
CA ASP A 141 -20.03 3.72 22.29
C ASP A 141 -20.10 4.85 21.25
N GLY A 142 -21.26 5.51 21.18
CA GLY A 142 -21.47 6.65 20.25
C GLY A 142 -20.57 7.86 20.56
N VAL A 143 -20.23 8.09 21.84
CA VAL A 143 -19.33 9.18 22.23
C VAL A 143 -17.90 8.90 21.77
N GLY A 144 -17.41 7.68 21.97
CA GLY A 144 -16.12 7.22 21.45
C GLY A 144 -16.08 7.28 19.92
N ALA A 145 -17.13 6.82 19.25
CA ALA A 145 -17.25 6.90 17.80
C ALA A 145 -17.18 8.36 17.29
N ALA A 146 -17.96 9.28 17.88
CA ALA A 146 -17.95 10.68 17.50
C ALA A 146 -16.56 11.35 17.65
N LYS A 147 -15.79 10.92 18.66
CA LYS A 147 -14.41 11.36 18.85
C LYS A 147 -13.50 10.82 17.74
N LEU A 148 -13.61 9.54 17.41
CA LEU A 148 -12.82 8.90 16.34
C LEU A 148 -13.12 9.53 14.97
N TYR A 149 -14.39 9.75 14.63
CA TYR A 149 -14.73 10.45 13.38
C TYR A 149 -14.17 11.88 13.34
N GLY A 150 -14.16 12.60 14.46
CA GLY A 150 -13.55 13.93 14.55
C GLY A 150 -12.03 13.91 14.38
N GLU A 151 -11.37 12.86 14.85
CA GLU A 151 -9.95 12.64 14.62
C GLU A 151 -9.66 12.34 13.14
N GLY A 152 -10.46 11.47 12.51
CA GLY A 152 -10.40 11.23 11.07
C GLY A 152 -10.56 12.52 10.27
N LEU A 153 -11.52 13.38 10.63
CA LEU A 153 -11.72 14.69 9.98
C LEU A 153 -10.51 15.59 10.11
N THR A 154 -9.87 15.59 11.28
CA THR A 154 -8.66 16.39 11.51
C THR A 154 -7.54 15.93 10.59
N ILE A 155 -7.33 14.62 10.45
CA ILE A 155 -6.29 14.06 9.58
C ILE A 155 -6.58 14.39 8.11
N THR A 156 -7.83 14.23 7.67
CA THR A 156 -8.28 14.59 6.32
C THR A 156 -8.05 16.09 6.06
N ALA A 157 -8.50 16.97 6.96
CA ALA A 157 -8.36 18.42 6.82
C ALA A 157 -6.91 18.93 6.87
N GLU A 158 -6.04 18.24 7.63
CA GLU A 158 -4.61 18.55 7.68
C GLU A 158 -3.82 17.93 6.52
N THR A 159 -4.46 17.17 5.63
CA THR A 159 -3.80 16.59 4.46
C THR A 159 -3.33 17.72 3.55
N PRO A 160 -2.05 17.74 3.12
CA PRO A 160 -1.52 18.83 2.31
C PRO A 160 -2.28 19.03 0.99
N GLU A 161 -2.39 20.28 0.52
CA GLU A 161 -3.08 20.59 -0.74
C GLU A 161 -2.43 19.89 -1.94
N GLU A 162 -1.13 19.60 -1.88
CA GLU A 162 -0.40 18.86 -2.91
C GLU A 162 -0.95 17.43 -3.11
N CYS A 163 -1.68 16.88 -2.14
CA CYS A 163 -2.36 15.59 -2.27
C CYS A 163 -3.63 15.65 -3.15
N ASN A 164 -4.12 16.85 -3.50
CA ASN A 164 -5.25 17.06 -4.40
C ASN A 164 -4.78 17.35 -5.84
N THR A 165 -3.67 16.73 -6.26
CA THR A 165 -3.08 16.94 -7.59
C THR A 165 -3.01 15.63 -8.39
N PRO A 166 -3.08 15.69 -9.74
CA PRO A 166 -2.86 14.52 -10.58
C PRO A 166 -1.49 13.86 -10.35
N GLU A 167 -0.49 14.64 -9.93
CA GLU A 167 0.81 14.13 -9.54
C GLU A 167 0.72 13.20 -8.31
N ALA A 168 -0.09 13.55 -7.32
CA ALA A 168 -0.36 12.69 -6.16
C ALA A 168 -1.07 11.39 -6.57
N ASP A 169 -2.07 11.48 -7.46
CA ASP A 169 -2.76 10.30 -8.00
C ASP A 169 -1.78 9.34 -8.68
N SER A 170 -0.85 9.87 -9.48
CA SER A 170 0.14 9.06 -10.19
C SER A 170 1.16 8.34 -9.29
N GLN A 171 1.31 8.79 -8.05
CA GLN A 171 2.18 8.18 -7.03
C GLN A 171 1.40 7.29 -6.05
N SER A 172 0.07 7.26 -6.17
CA SER A 172 -0.79 6.39 -5.38
C SER A 172 -0.57 4.91 -5.75
N PRO A 173 -0.64 3.98 -4.79
CA PRO A 173 -0.72 2.55 -5.08
C PRO A 173 -1.95 2.14 -5.90
N ASP A 174 -2.97 2.99 -5.95
CA ASP A 174 -4.17 2.87 -6.77
C ASP A 174 -4.31 4.13 -7.64
N PRO A 175 -3.69 4.16 -8.84
CA PRO A 175 -3.65 5.35 -9.69
C PRO A 175 -4.95 5.58 -10.47
N ASP A 176 -5.85 4.59 -10.53
CA ASP A 176 -7.17 4.73 -11.16
C ASP A 176 -8.15 5.50 -10.26
N ARG A 177 -7.79 5.68 -8.99
CA ARG A 177 -8.58 6.38 -7.99
C ARG A 177 -8.02 7.79 -7.72
N SER A 178 -8.87 8.80 -7.93
CA SER A 178 -8.58 10.18 -7.55
C SER A 178 -8.42 10.33 -6.04
N MET A 179 -7.27 10.86 -5.63
CA MET A 179 -6.97 11.18 -4.24
C MET A 179 -7.86 12.33 -3.75
N SER A 180 -8.09 13.34 -4.60
CA SER A 180 -8.96 14.47 -4.30
C SER A 180 -10.39 14.01 -4.01
N ASP A 181 -10.96 13.17 -4.87
CA ASP A 181 -12.32 12.67 -4.69
C ASP A 181 -12.41 11.81 -3.41
N THR A 182 -11.35 11.04 -3.15
CA THR A 182 -11.26 10.21 -1.94
C THR A 182 -11.26 11.03 -0.67
N LEU A 183 -10.50 12.13 -0.62
CA LEU A 183 -10.45 13.03 0.52
C LEU A 183 -11.80 13.74 0.73
N ASP A 184 -12.41 14.24 -0.34
CA ASP A 184 -13.72 14.91 -0.29
C ASP A 184 -14.84 13.97 0.21
N ASP A 185 -14.87 12.74 -0.30
CA ASP A 185 -15.86 11.74 0.11
C ASP A 185 -15.64 11.31 1.56
N LEU A 186 -14.37 11.15 1.96
CA LEU A 186 -14.00 10.82 3.34
C LEU A 186 -14.41 11.93 4.30
N GLU A 187 -14.17 13.20 3.95
CA GLU A 187 -14.59 14.35 4.76
C GLU A 187 -16.10 14.36 4.97
N LYS A 188 -16.89 14.29 3.89
CA LYS A 188 -18.36 14.27 3.97
C LYS A 188 -18.87 13.12 4.82
N ARG A 189 -18.37 11.91 4.56
CA ARG A 189 -18.78 10.70 5.28
C ARG A 189 -18.45 10.77 6.76
N LEU A 190 -17.26 11.26 7.11
CA LEU A 190 -16.87 11.43 8.50
C LEU A 190 -17.70 12.52 9.22
N GLN A 191 -18.02 13.64 8.54
CA GLN A 191 -18.90 14.67 9.09
C GLN A 191 -20.30 14.11 9.39
N GLU A 192 -20.88 13.36 8.47
CA GLU A 192 -22.18 12.71 8.64
C GLU A 192 -22.17 11.72 9.80
N LYS A 193 -21.18 10.80 9.82
CA LYS A 193 -21.03 9.80 10.89
C LYS A 193 -20.81 10.44 12.25
N GLN A 194 -20.03 11.51 12.32
CA GLN A 194 -19.79 12.26 13.56
C GLN A 194 -21.09 12.88 14.09
N GLN A 195 -21.89 13.50 13.23
CA GLN A 195 -23.17 14.10 13.63
C GLN A 195 -24.17 13.05 14.09
N GLN A 196 -24.28 11.94 13.37
CA GLN A 196 -25.17 10.83 13.72
C GLN A 196 -24.81 10.21 15.08
N SER A 197 -23.52 10.06 15.37
CA SER A 197 -23.05 9.43 16.62
C SER A 197 -23.23 10.32 17.87
N GLN A 198 -23.44 11.62 17.67
CA GLN A 198 -23.76 12.57 18.74
C GLN A 198 -25.26 12.69 19.02
N GLN A 199 -26.12 12.17 18.14
CA GLN A 199 -27.55 12.13 18.41
C GLN A 199 -27.84 11.01 19.42
N PRO A 200 -28.72 11.25 20.42
CA PRO A 200 -29.24 10.17 21.23
C PRO A 200 -29.83 9.09 20.30
N PRO A 201 -29.72 7.79 20.65
CA PRO A 201 -30.51 6.77 19.97
C PRO A 201 -31.95 7.28 19.87
N PRO A 202 -32.64 7.14 18.72
CA PRO A 202 -34.03 7.51 18.64
C PRO A 202 -34.73 6.87 19.83
N ASP A 203 -35.32 7.72 20.68
CA ASP A 203 -35.98 7.31 21.91
C ASP A 203 -36.83 6.10 21.55
N GLY A 204 -36.49 4.96 22.14
CA GLY A 204 -37.20 3.71 21.96
C GLY A 204 -38.58 3.93 22.52
N GLY A 205 -39.43 4.51 21.69
CA GLY A 205 -40.79 4.85 22.03
C GLY A 205 -41.42 3.59 22.59
N ASP A 206 -42.02 3.77 23.76
CA ASP A 206 -43.13 2.96 24.24
C ASP A 206 -44.18 2.87 23.11
N LYS A 207 -43.95 1.96 22.16
CA LYS A 207 -44.95 1.41 21.27
C LYS A 207 -45.34 0.11 21.92
N GLY A 208 -46.35 0.19 22.78
CA GLY A 208 -47.06 -0.97 23.26
C GLY A 208 -47.43 -1.89 22.10
N ASP A 209 -47.21 -3.18 22.32
CA ASP A 209 -47.81 -4.33 21.66
C ASP A 209 -48.62 -4.04 20.37
N GLU A 210 -47.93 -3.87 19.24
CA GLU A 210 -48.50 -4.25 17.95
C GLU A 210 -47.61 -5.33 17.33
N GLN A 211 -48.19 -6.52 17.26
CA GLN A 211 -47.62 -7.70 16.63
C GLN A 211 -47.17 -7.36 15.20
N GLU A 212 -45.87 -7.27 14.96
CA GLU A 212 -45.31 -7.23 13.62
C GLU A 212 -45.58 -8.57 12.92
N GLN A 213 -46.60 -8.57 12.05
CA GLN A 213 -46.65 -9.49 10.93
C GLN A 213 -45.49 -9.18 9.97
N PRO A 214 -44.84 -10.20 9.38
CA PRO A 214 -43.77 -9.97 8.43
C PRO A 214 -44.35 -9.31 7.16
N SER A 215 -44.15 -8.01 7.00
CA SER A 215 -44.39 -7.31 5.75
C SER A 215 -43.41 -7.84 4.71
N GLN A 216 -43.93 -8.44 3.64
CA GLN A 216 -43.15 -8.81 2.47
C GLN A 216 -42.38 -7.58 1.95
N PRO A 217 -41.18 -7.76 1.38
CA PRO A 217 -40.48 -6.65 0.74
C PRO A 217 -41.36 -6.06 -0.37
N ASP A 218 -41.50 -4.73 -0.38
CA ASP A 218 -42.19 -3.99 -1.45
C ASP A 218 -41.62 -4.43 -2.81
N GLN A 219 -42.47 -4.98 -3.68
CA GLN A 219 -42.05 -5.44 -5.01
C GLN A 219 -41.38 -4.32 -5.81
N ASP A 220 -41.84 -3.08 -5.64
CA ASP A 220 -41.26 -1.91 -6.30
C ASP A 220 -39.78 -1.70 -5.93
N LYS A 221 -39.37 -2.00 -4.70
CA LYS A 221 -37.97 -1.90 -4.26
C LYS A 221 -37.12 -3.04 -4.81
N LEU A 222 -37.70 -4.23 -4.92
CA LEU A 222 -37.03 -5.38 -5.52
C LEU A 222 -36.80 -5.14 -7.03
N ASP A 223 -37.79 -4.59 -7.72
CA ASP A 223 -37.70 -4.23 -9.13
C ASP A 223 -36.67 -3.12 -9.38
N GLU A 224 -36.58 -2.13 -8.49
CA GLU A 224 -35.55 -1.09 -8.57
C GLU A 224 -34.13 -1.66 -8.39
N ILE A 225 -33.94 -2.56 -7.42
CA ILE A 225 -32.64 -3.22 -7.18
C ILE A 225 -32.26 -4.10 -8.36
N GLN A 226 -33.20 -4.90 -8.89
CA GLN A 226 -32.99 -5.75 -10.07
C GLN A 226 -32.55 -4.91 -11.27
N LYS A 227 -33.22 -3.78 -11.52
CA LYS A 227 -32.91 -2.88 -12.63
C LYS A 227 -31.52 -2.25 -12.50
N ARG A 228 -31.09 -1.87 -11.29
CA ARG A 228 -29.73 -1.36 -11.04
C ARG A 228 -28.67 -2.45 -11.25
N LEU A 229 -28.96 -3.69 -10.87
CA LEU A 229 -28.05 -4.82 -11.07
C LEU A 229 -27.88 -5.15 -12.56
N GLU A 230 -28.96 -5.10 -13.34
CA GLU A 230 -28.94 -5.31 -14.80
C GLU A 230 -28.16 -4.19 -15.51
N GLN A 231 -28.42 -2.93 -15.15
CA GLN A 231 -27.68 -1.79 -15.71
C GLN A 231 -26.17 -1.88 -15.43
N GLY A 232 -25.79 -2.22 -14.20
CA GLY A 232 -24.39 -2.42 -13.84
C GLY A 232 -23.75 -3.66 -14.48
N ALA A 233 -24.53 -4.63 -14.96
CA ALA A 233 -24.04 -5.78 -15.72
C ALA A 233 -23.80 -5.41 -17.20
N GLU A 234 -24.70 -4.64 -17.81
CA GLU A 234 -24.55 -4.15 -19.19
C GLU A 234 -23.36 -3.19 -19.33
N GLU A 235 -23.13 -2.31 -18.35
CA GLU A 235 -21.94 -1.43 -18.32
C GLU A 235 -20.63 -2.23 -18.24
N ARG A 236 -20.63 -3.36 -17.50
CA ARG A 236 -19.48 -4.27 -17.43
C ARG A 236 -19.22 -5.01 -18.74
N GLU A 237 -20.26 -5.37 -19.49
CA GLU A 237 -20.12 -6.02 -20.80
C GLU A 237 -19.67 -5.03 -21.89
N GLN A 238 -20.15 -3.79 -21.87
CA GLN A 238 -19.72 -2.74 -22.80
C GLN A 238 -18.25 -2.36 -22.59
N ASN A 239 -17.81 -2.25 -21.32
CA ASN A 239 -16.41 -1.98 -21.02
C ASN A 239 -15.49 -3.14 -21.39
N GLN A 240 -15.98 -4.39 -21.43
CA GLN A 240 -15.18 -5.55 -21.87
C GLN A 240 -15.09 -5.70 -23.39
N GLN A 241 -16.06 -5.18 -24.16
CA GLN A 241 -16.04 -5.24 -25.63
C GLN A 241 -15.27 -4.07 -26.28
N GLY A 242 -14.94 -3.03 -25.52
CA GLY A 242 -14.13 -1.89 -25.98
C GLY A 242 -12.63 -2.18 -26.12
N ASP A 243 -12.14 -3.31 -25.59
CA ASP A 243 -10.70 -3.63 -25.47
C ASP A 243 -10.19 -4.64 -26.52
N GLU A 244 -10.99 -5.05 -27.51
CA GLU A 244 -10.53 -6.01 -28.53
C GLU A 244 -9.60 -5.42 -29.63
N ASP A 245 -9.33 -4.10 -29.62
CA ASP A 245 -8.50 -3.43 -30.66
C ASP A 245 -7.30 -2.63 -30.11
N ALA A 246 -6.64 -3.09 -29.04
CA ALA A 246 -5.34 -2.55 -28.62
C ALA A 246 -4.31 -3.66 -28.30
N PRO A 247 -3.20 -3.76 -29.06
CA PRO A 247 -2.18 -4.78 -28.80
C PRO A 247 -1.45 -4.47 -27.48
N GLY A 248 -1.31 -5.51 -26.67
CA GLY A 248 -0.77 -5.47 -25.32
C GLY A 248 0.49 -4.62 -25.14
N SER A 249 0.45 -3.77 -24.12
CA SER A 249 1.58 -2.99 -23.64
C SER A 249 1.28 -2.57 -22.20
N GLY A 250 1.45 -3.51 -21.27
CA GLY A 250 1.31 -3.26 -19.84
C GLY A 250 2.29 -4.04 -18.98
N THR A 251 3.38 -4.55 -19.58
CA THR A 251 4.56 -4.97 -18.80
C THR A 251 5.58 -3.85 -18.89
N ASP A 252 5.43 -2.81 -18.07
CA ASP A 252 6.53 -1.91 -17.71
C ASP A 252 6.08 -0.94 -16.62
N LYS A 253 6.32 -1.32 -15.36
CA LYS A 253 6.90 -0.45 -14.32
C LYS A 253 7.24 -1.30 -13.09
N PRO A 254 8.50 -1.27 -12.60
CA PRO A 254 8.94 -2.09 -11.49
C PRO A 254 8.84 -1.29 -10.19
N TRP A 255 7.63 -1.01 -9.74
CA TRP A 255 7.37 -0.55 -8.37
C TRP A 255 5.87 -0.55 -8.13
#